data_AF-A0A9D5TS38-F1
#
_entry.id   AF-A0A9D5TS38-F1
#
_cell.length_a   1.000
_cell.length_b   1.000
_cell.length_c   1.000
_cell.angle_alpha   90.00
_cell.angle_beta   90.00
_cell.angle_gamma   90.00
#
_symmetry.space_group_name_H-M   'P 1'
#
loop_
_entity.id
_entity.type
_entity.pdbx_description
1 polymer ?
#
loop_
_entity_poly.entity_id
_entity_poly.type
_entity_poly.pdbx_seq_one_letter_code
_entity_poly.pdbx_strand_id
1 'polypeptide(L)'
;MAKKAKEYLLYEGKPLLRDGNVLYYGDFNENFITRFTIVETKKLKDLNVASKVNVELLEKHGDDIRSARLTKKAERDSLYAALDIGVYWLEDILEMEREFLQKAAQ
;
A
#
# COMPACT_ATOMS: atom_id res chain seq x y z
N MET A 1 -11.70 -29.23 1.59
CA MET A 1 -11.44 -27.96 2.32
C MET A 1 -11.41 -26.85 1.28
N ALA A 2 -12.51 -26.11 1.08
CA ALA A 2 -12.55 -25.00 0.13
C ALA A 2 -11.64 -23.87 0.63
N LYS A 3 -10.60 -23.55 -0.14
CA LYS A 3 -9.69 -22.43 0.11
C LYS A 3 -10.53 -21.15 -0.05
N LYS A 4 -11.00 -20.55 1.05
CA LYS A 4 -11.66 -19.24 1.01
C LYS A 4 -10.69 -18.28 0.31
N ALA A 5 -11.03 -17.82 -0.88
CA ALA A 5 -10.32 -16.72 -1.51
C ALA A 5 -10.38 -15.55 -0.52
N LYS A 6 -9.22 -15.03 -0.10
CA LYS A 6 -9.14 -13.87 0.79
C LYS A 6 -9.69 -12.71 -0.03
N GLU A 7 -10.96 -12.37 0.16
CA GLU A 7 -11.61 -11.25 -0.54
C GLU A 7 -10.82 -9.99 -0.22
N TYR A 8 -10.16 -9.45 -1.23
CA TYR A 8 -9.51 -8.15 -1.15
C TYR A 8 -10.57 -7.07 -1.43
N LEU A 9 -10.46 -5.96 -0.71
CA LEU A 9 -11.27 -4.79 -1.02
C LEU A 9 -10.66 -4.09 -2.23
N LEU A 10 -11.45 -3.33 -2.96
CA LEU A 10 -10.93 -2.42 -3.97
C LEU A 10 -11.02 -1.00 -3.41
N TYR A 11 -9.92 -0.27 -3.51
CA TYR A 11 -9.87 1.16 -3.24
C TYR A 11 -9.38 1.85 -4.51
N GLU A 12 -10.16 2.79 -5.05
CA GLU A 12 -9.82 3.49 -6.31
C GLU A 12 -9.44 2.54 -7.47
N GLY A 13 -10.09 1.38 -7.52
CA GLY A 13 -9.87 0.37 -8.57
C GLY A 13 -8.66 -0.54 -8.36
N LYS A 14 -7.83 -0.33 -7.33
CA LYS A 14 -6.70 -1.21 -6.99
C LYS A 14 -6.98 -2.07 -5.75
N PRO A 15 -6.37 -3.27 -5.63
CA PRO A 15 -6.53 -4.12 -4.46
C PRO A 15 -6.03 -3.45 -3.16
N LEU A 16 -6.83 -3.61 -2.11
CA LEU A 16 -6.53 -3.23 -0.74
C LEU A 16 -6.71 -4.45 0.15
N LEU A 17 -5.60 -4.96 0.66
CA LEU A 17 -5.56 -6.11 1.56
C LEU A 17 -5.29 -5.63 2.98
N ARG A 18 -6.08 -6.11 3.93
CA ARG A 18 -5.85 -5.85 5.36
C ARG A 18 -5.46 -7.14 6.10
N ASP A 19 -4.41 -7.04 6.90
CA ASP A 19 -3.96 -8.09 7.81
C ASP A 19 -3.67 -7.47 9.19
N GLY A 20 -4.66 -7.50 10.07
CA GLY A 20 -4.60 -6.86 11.39
C GLY A 20 -4.42 -5.34 11.30
N ASN A 21 -3.24 -4.87 11.75
CA ASN A 21 -2.85 -3.46 11.77
C ASN A 21 -2.08 -3.04 10.51
N VAL A 22 -1.80 -3.97 9.59
CA VAL A 22 -1.11 -3.68 8.34
C VAL A 22 -2.11 -3.71 7.19
N LEU A 23 -2.01 -2.72 6.30
CA LEU A 23 -2.75 -2.68 5.04
C LEU A 23 -1.75 -2.62 3.89
N TYR A 24 -2.03 -3.35 2.82
CA TYR A 24 -1.27 -3.35 1.58
C TYR A 24 -2.17 -2.84 0.46
N TYR A 25 -1.67 -1.87 -0.31
CA TYR A 25 -2.36 -1.26 -1.44
C TYR A 25 -1.53 -1.38 -2.71
N GLY A 26 -2.18 -1.80 -3.79
CA GLY A 26 -1.56 -1.99 -5.10
C GLY A 26 -1.83 -3.37 -5.70
N ASP A 27 -1.51 -3.52 -6.98
CA ASP A 27 -1.54 -4.84 -7.63
C ASP A 27 -0.25 -5.58 -7.30
N PHE A 28 -0.35 -6.79 -6.77
CA PHE A 28 0.82 -7.64 -6.46
C PHE A 28 1.58 -8.08 -7.72
N ASN A 29 1.00 -7.91 -8.92
CA ASN A 29 1.70 -8.09 -10.18
C ASN A 29 2.64 -6.92 -10.52
N GLU A 30 2.39 -5.70 -10.02
CA GLU A 30 3.21 -4.50 -10.26
C GLU A 30 4.43 -4.43 -9.32
N ASN A 31 5.55 -3.86 -9.77
CA ASN A 31 6.81 -3.84 -9.03
C ASN A 31 6.80 -2.97 -7.76
N PHE A 32 5.77 -2.16 -7.56
CA PHE A 32 5.64 -1.30 -6.39
C PHE A 32 4.32 -1.57 -5.67
N ILE A 33 4.35 -1.53 -4.35
CA ILE A 33 3.16 -1.57 -3.50
C ILE A 33 3.33 -0.63 -2.30
N THR A 34 2.23 -0.13 -1.75
CA THR A 34 2.24 0.69 -0.55
C THR A 34 1.80 -0.12 0.66
N ARG A 35 2.58 -0.05 1.74
CA ARG A 35 2.28 -0.64 3.04
C ARG A 35 1.92 0.45 4.04
N PHE A 36 0.78 0.29 4.69
CA PHE A 36 0.33 1.11 5.80
C PHE A 36 0.38 0.30 7.09
N THR A 37 1.06 0.80 8.11
CA THR A 37 1.09 0.16 9.43
C THR A 37 0.46 1.09 10.46
N ILE A 38 -0.66 0.68 11.05
CA ILE A 38 -1.31 1.41 12.14
C ILE A 38 -0.44 1.22 13.39
N VAL A 39 0.18 2.31 13.83
CA VAL A 39 1.06 2.35 15.00
C VAL A 39 0.25 2.64 16.26
N GLU A 40 -0.72 3.55 16.14
CA GLU A 40 -1.54 3.99 17.26
C GLU A 40 -2.99 4.17 16.84
N THR A 41 -3.90 3.88 17.77
CA THR A 41 -5.32 4.12 17.62
C THR A 41 -5.84 4.91 18.81
N LYS A 42 -6.71 5.89 18.54
CA LYS A 42 -7.52 6.60 19.53
C LYS A 42 -8.94 6.06 19.53
N LYS A 43 -9.55 5.97 20.71
CA LYS A 43 -10.97 5.62 20.84
C LYS A 43 -11.82 6.84 20.53
N LEU A 44 -12.64 6.78 19.49
CA LEU A 44 -13.63 7.78 19.13
C LEU A 44 -15.01 7.15 19.26
N LYS A 45 -15.75 7.52 20.32
CA LYS A 45 -17.00 6.86 20.72
C LYS A 45 -16.74 5.35 20.97
N ASP A 46 -17.35 4.48 20.18
CA ASP A 46 -17.23 3.03 20.27
C ASP A 46 -16.25 2.43 19.24
N LEU A 47 -15.53 3.27 18.48
CA LEU A 47 -14.63 2.84 17.41
C LEU A 47 -13.17 3.21 17.72
N ASN A 48 -12.25 2.29 17.42
CA ASN A 48 -10.81 2.57 17.43
C ASN A 48 -10.40 3.15 16.08
N VAL A 49 -10.01 4.41 16.07
CA VAL A 49 -9.62 5.16 14.88
C VAL A 49 -8.10 5.33 14.89
N ALA A 50 -7.43 5.08 13.76
CA ALA A 50 -5.99 5.28 13.67
C ALA A 50 -5.62 6.75 13.94
N SER A 51 -4.72 6.98 14.90
CA SER A 51 -4.14 8.28 15.24
C SER A 51 -2.70 8.44 14.75
N LYS A 52 -2.04 7.34 14.38
CA LYS A 52 -0.70 7.33 13.80
C LYS A 52 -0.53 6.14 12.87
N VAL A 53 -0.12 6.40 11.64
CA VAL A 53 0.06 5.39 10.58
C VAL A 53 1.39 5.63 9.88
N ASN A 54 2.21 4.60 9.82
CA ASN A 54 3.40 4.58 8.97
C ASN A 54 3.01 4.21 7.55
N VAL A 55 3.49 5.00 6.59
CA VAL A 55 3.32 4.79 5.15
C VAL A 55 4.67 4.43 4.56
N GLU A 56 4.75 3.32 3.85
CA GLU A 56 5.98 2.82 3.24
C GLU A 56 5.70 2.41 1.79
N LEU A 57 6.38 3.04 0.84
CA LEU A 57 6.41 2.60 -0.55
C LEU A 57 7.50 1.54 -0.68
N LEU A 58 7.11 0.36 -1.15
CA LEU A 58 8.00 -0.80 -1.26
C LEU A 58 8.14 -1.20 -2.73
N GLU A 59 9.38 -1.43 -3.14
CA GLU A 59 9.73 -2.05 -4.42
C GLU A 59 9.87 -3.56 -4.23
N LYS A 60 9.02 -4.35 -4.88
CA LYS A 60 9.11 -5.81 -4.88
C LYS A 60 10.10 -6.28 -5.95
N HIS A 61 10.85 -7.33 -5.64
CA HIS A 61 11.64 -8.07 -6.61
C HIS A 61 11.10 -9.51 -6.69
N GLY A 62 10.26 -9.78 -7.68
CA GLY A 62 9.54 -11.05 -7.81
C GLY A 62 8.24 -11.08 -6.99
N ASP A 63 7.86 -12.27 -6.52
CA ASP A 63 6.56 -12.51 -5.86
C ASP A 63 6.60 -12.43 -4.32
N ASP A 64 7.79 -12.30 -3.72
CA ASP A 64 7.93 -12.28 -2.26
C ASP A 64 7.96 -10.84 -1.71
N ILE A 65 6.95 -10.47 -0.94
CA ILE A 65 6.88 -9.18 -0.27
C ILE A 65 7.96 -9.00 0.81
N ARG A 66 8.54 -10.10 1.32
CA ARG A 66 9.57 -10.06 2.36
C ARG A 66 10.91 -9.56 1.84
N SER A 67 11.17 -9.69 0.54
CA SER A 67 12.37 -9.17 -0.11
C SER A 67 12.22 -7.73 -0.58
N ALA A 68 11.03 -7.13 -0.40
CA ALA A 68 10.73 -5.80 -0.89
C ALA A 68 11.61 -4.74 -0.22
N ARG A 69 12.12 -3.82 -1.03
CA ARG A 69 13.00 -2.73 -0.59
C ARG A 69 12.20 -1.48 -0.29
N LEU A 70 12.57 -0.77 0.77
CA LEU A 70 11.93 0.49 1.13
C LEU A 70 12.42 1.60 0.20
N THR A 71 11.49 2.22 -0.54
CA THR A 71 11.79 3.34 -1.44
C THR A 71 11.48 4.69 -0.79
N LYS A 72 10.31 4.82 -0.15
CA LYS A 72 9.87 6.04 0.54
C LYS A 72 9.18 5.67 1.85
N LYS A 73 9.28 6.55 2.86
CA LYS A 73 8.61 6.39 4.14
C LYS A 73 8.08 7.73 4.67
N ALA A 74 6.89 7.70 5.28
CA ALA A 74 6.32 8.81 6.02
C ALA A 74 5.51 8.31 7.22
N GLU A 75 5.20 9.21 8.14
CA GLU A 75 4.23 9.01 9.22
C GLU A 75 3.08 10.00 9.05
N ARG A 76 1.85 9.57 9.31
CA ARG A 76 0.64 10.39 9.19
C ARG A 76 -0.30 10.18 10.38
N ASP A 77 -1.02 11.24 10.73
CA ASP A 77 -1.86 11.29 11.94
C ASP A 77 -3.25 10.63 11.76
N SER A 78 -3.51 10.06 10.59
CA SER A 78 -4.73 9.31 10.31
C SER A 78 -4.54 8.35 9.15
N LEU A 79 -5.40 7.32 9.09
CA LEU A 79 -5.42 6.40 7.95
C LEU A 79 -5.82 7.11 6.65
N TYR A 80 -6.67 8.13 6.69
CA TYR A 80 -7.06 8.90 5.50
C TYR A 80 -5.87 9.68 4.91
N ALA A 81 -5.15 10.44 5.75
CA ALA A 81 -3.96 11.16 5.31
C ALA A 81 -2.82 10.23 4.89
N ALA A 82 -2.76 9.02 5.46
CA ALA A 82 -1.84 7.97 5.04
C ALA A 82 -2.20 7.45 3.64
N LEU A 83 -3.47 7.11 3.40
CA LEU A 83 -3.95 6.63 2.11
C LEU A 83 -3.67 7.65 1.00
N ASP A 84 -4.03 8.91 1.21
CA ASP A 84 -3.84 10.00 0.22
C ASP A 84 -2.40 10.04 -0.34
N ILE A 85 -1.40 10.14 0.54
CA ILE A 85 -0.01 10.16 0.09
C ILE A 85 0.47 8.81 -0.45
N GLY A 86 0.01 7.71 0.16
CA GLY A 86 0.44 6.37 -0.21
C GLY A 86 -0.09 5.91 -1.57
N VAL A 87 -1.29 6.36 -1.94
CA VAL A 87 -1.89 6.15 -3.26
C VAL A 87 -1.14 6.98 -4.29
N TYR A 88 -0.98 8.29 -4.04
CA TYR A 88 -0.24 9.18 -4.93
C TYR A 88 1.18 8.68 -5.23
N TRP A 89 1.93 8.25 -4.21
CA TRP A 89 3.28 7.72 -4.40
C TRP A 89 3.33 6.48 -5.28
N LEU A 90 2.33 5.60 -5.16
CA LEU A 90 2.25 4.39 -5.96
C LEU A 90 1.92 4.74 -7.41
N GLU A 91 0.95 5.62 -7.65
CA GLU A 91 0.56 6.01 -9.00
C GLU A 91 1.69 6.73 -9.74
N ASP A 92 2.34 7.69 -9.08
CA ASP A 92 3.48 8.46 -9.57
C ASP A 92 4.62 7.55 -10.02
N ILE A 93 5.01 6.57 -9.19
CA ILE A 93 6.13 5.69 -9.53
C ILE A 93 5.81 4.70 -10.64
N LEU A 94 4.57 4.18 -10.68
CA LEU A 94 4.15 3.27 -11.73
C LEU A 94 4.01 3.98 -13.08
N GLU A 95 3.61 5.26 -13.09
CA GLU A 95 3.60 6.07 -14.30
C GLU A 95 5.02 6.28 -14.82
N MET A 96 5.95 6.69 -13.95
CA MET A 96 7.37 6.82 -14.31
C MET A 96 7.97 5.51 -14.83
N GLU A 97 7.65 4.37 -14.20
CA GLU A 97 8.12 3.05 -14.66
C GLU A 97 7.58 2.71 -16.05
N ARG A 98 6.29 2.95 -16.31
CA ARG A 98 5.69 2.72 -17.63
C ARG A 98 6.33 3.59 -18.70
N GLU A 99 6.54 4.88 -18.43
CA GLU A 99 7.22 5.78 -19.38
C GLU A 99 8.66 5.35 -19.67
N PHE A 100 9.39 4.94 -18.63
CA PHE A 100 10.77 4.48 -18.78
C PHE A 100 10.85 3.23 -19.67
N LEU A 101 9.99 2.24 -19.43
CA LEU A 101 9.93 1.02 -20.22
C LEU A 101 9.53 1.29 -21.68
N GLN A 102 8.61 2.24 -21.91
CA GLN A 102 8.23 2.65 -23.27
C GLN A 102 9.39 3.31 -24.02
N LYS A 103 10.15 4.19 -23.35
CA LYS A 103 11.34 4.85 -23.95
C LYS A 103 12.48 3.87 -24.20
N ALA A 104 12.67 2.87 -23.34
CA ALA A 104 13.72 1.86 -23.50
C ALA A 104 13.41 0.84 -24.62
N ALA A 105 12.14 0.70 -25.01
CA ALA A 105 11.71 -0.18 -26.09
C ALA A 105 11.71 0.49 -27.48
N GLN A 106 11.93 1.81 -27.55
CA GLN A 106 12.09 2.59 -28.79
C GLN A 106 13.57 2.65 -29.19
#